data_AF-A0A919QJG6-F1
#
_entry.id   AF-A0A919QJG6-F1
#
_cell.length_a   1.000
_cell.length_b   1.000
_cell.length_c   1.000
_cell.angle_alpha   90.00
_cell.angle_beta   90.00
_cell.angle_gamma   90.00
#
_symmetry.space_group_name_H-M   'P 1'
#
loop_
_entity.id
_entity.type
_entity.pdbx_description
1 polymer ?
#
loop_
_entity_poly.entity_id
_entity_poly.type
_entity_poly.pdbx_seq_one_letter_code
_entity_poly.pdbx_strand_id
1 'polypeptide(L)' 'MTLDADALALENCATALTHLADRLRADQSLPPWFQDAIATYASRCRTAASDLTAAATAQEHDHEEPAG' A
#
# COMPACT_ATOMS: atom_id res chain seq x y z
N MET A 1 5.02 -12.21 11.15
CA MET A 1 4.28 -11.35 10.21
C MET A 1 3.94 -12.21 9.01
N THR A 2 2.69 -12.17 8.56
CA THR A 2 2.22 -12.85 7.35
C THR A 2 2.13 -11.83 6.22
N LEU A 3 2.28 -12.26 4.96
CA LEU A 3 2.23 -11.37 3.80
C LEU A 3 0.90 -10.59 3.73
N ASP A 4 -0.21 -11.19 4.15
CA ASP A 4 -1.52 -10.51 4.21
C ASP A 4 -1.55 -9.35 5.22
N ALA A 5 -0.92 -9.52 6.39
CA ALA A 5 -0.88 -8.48 7.40
C ALA A 5 -0.04 -7.29 6.92
N ASP A 6 1.05 -7.56 6.20
CA ASP A 6 1.93 -6.55 5.63
C ASP A 6 1.25 -5.84 4.44
N ALA A 7 0.50 -6.57 3.60
CA ALA A 7 -0.32 -6.00 2.53
C ALA A 7 -1.39 -5.04 3.08
N LEU A 8 -2.11 -5.45 4.13
CA LEU A 8 -3.11 -4.60 4.79
C LEU A 8 -2.47 -3.35 5.41
N ALA A 9 -1.30 -3.47 6.03
CA ALA A 9 -0.58 -2.34 6.58
C ALA A 9 -0.20 -1.31 5.50
N LEU A 10 0.18 -1.77 4.31
CA LEU A 10 0.52 -0.91 3.18
C LEU A 10 -0.73 -0.22 2.57
N GLU A 11 -1.86 -0.90 2.47
CA GLU A 11 -3.13 -0.27 2.07
C GLU A 11 -3.56 0.82 3.06
N ASN A 12 -3.42 0.55 4.36
CA ASN A 12 -3.68 1.55 5.40
C ASN A 12 -2.74 2.75 5.30
N CYS A 13 -1.47 2.53 4.97
CA CYS A 13 -0.51 3.60 4.71
C CYS A 13 -0.94 4.48 3.52
N ALA A 14 -1.32 3.87 2.39
CA ALA A 14 -1.79 4.61 1.23
C ALA A 14 -3.06 5.43 1.52
N THR A 15 -3.96 4.88 2.32
CA THR A 15 -5.19 5.53 2.78
C THR A 15 -4.88 6.74 3.67
N ALA A 16 -4.01 6.56 4.67
CA ALA A 16 -3.59 7.63 5.58
C ALA A 16 -2.91 8.79 4.83
N LEU A 17 -2.05 8.48 3.87
CA LEU A 17 -1.40 9.47 3.00
C LEU A 17 -2.41 10.26 2.18
N THR A 18 -3.40 9.58 1.58
CA THR A 18 -4.44 10.23 0.78
C THR A 18 -5.30 11.16 1.63
N HIS A 19 -5.71 10.71 2.83
CA HIS A 19 -6.43 11.55 3.79
C HIS A 19 -5.62 12.77 4.25
N LEU A 20 -4.31 12.60 4.45
CA LEU A 20 -3.43 13.69 4.79
C LEU A 20 -3.38 14.73 3.66
N ALA A 21 -3.22 14.31 2.41
CA ALA A 21 -3.27 15.19 1.24
C ALA A 21 -4.59 15.97 1.15
N ASP A 22 -5.73 15.30 1.36
CA ASP A 22 -7.05 15.93 1.32
C ASP A 22 -7.20 17.02 2.38
N ARG A 23 -6.81 16.73 3.63
CA ARG A 23 -6.85 17.70 4.73
C ARG A 23 -5.97 18.93 4.47
N LEU A 24 -4.89 18.71 3.74
CA LEU A 24 -3.84 19.69 3.49
C LEU A 24 -4.01 20.41 2.15
N ARG A 25 -4.99 20.04 1.32
CA ARG A 25 -5.18 20.61 -0.03
C ARG A 25 -5.37 22.13 -0.05
N ALA A 26 -5.98 22.70 1.00
CA ALA A 26 -6.24 24.13 1.10
C ALA A 26 -5.16 24.91 1.86
N ASP A 27 -4.14 24.22 2.39
CA ASP A 27 -3.09 24.84 3.18
C ASP A 27 -2.02 25.47 2.27
N GLN A 28 -2.03 26.80 2.18
CA GLN A 28 -1.11 27.58 1.35
C GLN A 28 0.33 27.60 1.90
N SER A 29 0.56 27.12 3.13
CA SER A 29 1.91 27.00 3.70
C SER A 29 2.69 25.80 3.15
N LEU A 30 2.02 24.89 2.46
CA LEU A 30 2.65 23.69 1.94
C LEU A 30 3.39 23.96 0.64
N PRO A 31 4.62 23.43 0.50
CA PRO A 31 5.31 23.46 -0.77
C PRO A 31 4.50 22.74 -1.86
N PRO A 32 4.50 23.25 -3.11
CA PRO A 32 3.77 22.61 -4.22
C PRO A 32 4.14 21.14 -4.43
N TRP A 33 5.40 20.76 -4.18
CA TRP A 33 5.89 19.39 -4.34
C TRP A 33 5.28 18.40 -3.33
N PHE A 34 4.68 18.88 -2.25
CA PHE A 34 4.22 18.03 -1.15
C PHE A 34 3.05 17.12 -1.56
N GLN A 35 2.12 17.64 -2.35
CA GLN A 35 0.97 16.87 -2.85
C GLN A 35 1.44 15.75 -3.80
N ASP A 36 2.40 16.06 -4.69
CA ASP A 36 2.98 15.07 -5.60
C ASP A 36 3.76 13.97 -4.84
N ALA A 37 4.48 14.37 -3.78
CA ALA A 37 5.17 13.42 -2.93
C ALA A 37 4.18 12.46 -2.24
N ILE A 38 3.11 12.98 -1.63
CA ILE A 38 2.08 12.14 -1.00
C ILE A 38 1.46 11.19 -2.03
N ALA A 39 1.07 11.68 -3.20
CA ALA A 39 0.48 10.86 -4.25
C ALA A 39 1.43 9.74 -4.70
N THR A 40 2.72 10.06 -4.85
CA THR A 40 3.77 9.09 -5.21
C THR A 40 3.91 8.00 -4.16
N TYR A 41 4.00 8.36 -2.88
CA TYR A 41 4.15 7.37 -1.80
C TYR A 41 2.89 6.54 -1.59
N ALA A 42 1.69 7.14 -1.69
CA ALA A 42 0.44 6.38 -1.62
C ALA A 42 0.34 5.36 -2.76
N SER A 43 0.78 5.71 -3.97
CA SER A 43 0.85 4.78 -5.10
C SER A 43 1.81 3.61 -4.82
N ARG A 44 3.03 3.92 -4.35
CA ARG A 44 4.03 2.90 -4.01
C ARG A 44 3.55 1.92 -2.93
N CYS A 45 2.83 2.41 -1.92
CA CYS A 45 2.23 1.56 -0.90
C CYS A 45 1.19 0.60 -1.50
N ARG A 46 0.29 1.07 -2.38
CA ARG A 46 -0.68 0.20 -3.07
C ARG A 46 0.01 -0.83 -3.97
N THR A 47 1.04 -0.44 -4.72
CA THR A 47 1.81 -1.38 -5.53
C THR A 47 2.42 -2.48 -4.67
N ALA A 48 3.10 -2.11 -3.59
CA ALA A 48 3.69 -3.09 -2.69
C ALA A 48 2.64 -3.98 -2.00
N ALA A 49 1.47 -3.44 -1.63
CA ALA A 49 0.37 -4.23 -1.08
C ALA A 49 -0.15 -5.26 -2.09
N SER A 50 -0.31 -4.86 -3.35
CA SER A 50 -0.70 -5.74 -4.45
C SER A 50 0.34 -6.84 -4.69
N ASP A 51 1.62 -6.50 -4.66
CA ASP A 51 2.71 -7.47 -4.85
C ASP A 51 2.74 -8.50 -3.72
N LEU A 52 2.55 -8.06 -2.47
CA LEU A 52 2.48 -8.96 -1.31
C LEU A 52 1.23 -9.84 -1.34
N THR A 53 0.08 -9.31 -1.77
CA THR A 53 -1.15 -10.09 -1.95
C THR A 53 -0.94 -11.18 -3.01
N ALA A 54 -0.33 -10.82 -4.15
CA ALA A 54 0.00 -11.79 -5.19
C ALA A 54 0.96 -12.87 -4.67
N ALA A 55 1.99 -12.47 -3.92
CA ALA A 55 2.92 -13.41 -3.29
C ALA A 55 2.24 -14.33 -2.26
N ALA A 56 1.30 -13.81 -1.45
CA ALA A 56 0.52 -14.60 -0.51
C ALA A 56 -0.31 -15.68 -1.23
N THR A 57 -1.04 -15.29 -2.28
CA THR A 57 -1.83 -16.25 -3.07
C THR A 57 -0.95 -17.33 -3.72
N ALA A 58 0.23 -16.96 -4.23
CA ALA A 58 1.16 -17.94 -4.79
C ALA A 58 1.67 -18.94 -3.74
N GLN A 59 1.94 -18.49 -2.51
CA GLN A 59 2.35 -19.36 -1.41
C GLN A 59 1.26 -20.36 -1.00
N GLU A 60 0.00 -19.93 -1.00
CA GLU A 60 -1.14 -20.82 -0.71
C GLU A 60 -1.26 -21.92 -1.77
N HIS A 61 -1.06 -21.58 -3.04
CA HIS A 61 -1.07 -22.55 -4.15
C HIS A 61 0.12 -23.53 -4.11
N ASP A 62 1.33 -23.07 -3.76
CA ASP A 62 2.50 -23.95 -3.59
C ASP A 62 2.37 -24.87 -2.35
N HIS A 63 1.59 -24.46 -1.34
CA HIS A 63 1.37 -25.26 -0.13
C HIS A 63 0.30 -26.36 -0.31
N GLU A 64 -0.46 -26.34 -1.41
CA GLU A 64 -1.55 -27.28 -1.72
C GLU A 64 -1.12 -28.50 -2.57
N GLU A 65 0.18 -28.73 -2.78
CA GLU A 65 0.67 -30.03 -3.26
C GLU A 65 1.12 -30.90 -2.06
N PRO A 66 0.26 -31.82 -1.59
CA PRO A 66 0.64 -33.23 -1.68
C PRO A 66 -0.56 -34.19 -1.81
N ALA A 67 -0.59 -35.00 -2.87
CA ALA A 67 -0.92 -36.42 -2.81
C ALA A 67 -0.71 -37.09 -4.18
N GLY A 68 0.35 -37.91 -4.24
CA GLY A 68 0.40 -39.25 -4.84
C GLY A 68 -0.31 -39.52 -6.16
#